data_AF-A0A4R4BKF5-F1
#
_entry.id   AF-A0A4R4BKF5-F1
#
_cell.length_a   1.000
_cell.length_b   1.000
_cell.length_c   1.000
_cell.angle_alpha   90.00
_cell.angle_beta   90.00
_cell.angle_gamma   90.00
#
_symmetry.space_group_name_H-M   'P 1'
#
loop_
_entity.id
_entity.type
_entity.pdbx_description
1 polymer ?
#
loop_
_entity_poly.entity_id
_entity_poly.type
_entity_poly.pdbx_seq_one_letter_code
_entity_poly.pdbx_strand_id
1 'polypeptide(L)'
;MQTIEIHTQSGLKHKVQTETYNAQVLNDQLNSNDLITVLIGDFIIQRIDVKRILPVNLPVTEGTTKLEVHTNSGKPMVIVTNDYDPIYLNEQLNNNNTITVVIGDYIFSRIDVKQVVPVKEESKEPEQPPVTEPEQPTNPVEPPTTEPSEGTGEETEPTEQK
;
A
#
# COMPACT_ATOMS: atom_id res chain seq x y z
N MET A 1 -16.95 -0.59 23.84
CA MET A 1 -15.69 -1.01 24.48
C MET A 1 -14.71 -1.43 23.41
N GLN A 2 -13.51 -0.86 23.43
CA GLN A 2 -12.41 -1.19 22.54
C GLN A 2 -11.21 -1.66 23.36
N THR A 3 -10.51 -2.66 22.85
CA THR A 3 -9.29 -3.18 23.47
C THR A 3 -8.07 -2.56 22.80
N ILE A 4 -7.17 -2.01 23.61
CA ILE A 4 -5.87 -1.48 23.18
C ILE A 4 -4.75 -2.23 23.91
N GLU A 5 -3.60 -2.38 23.26
CA GLU A 5 -2.38 -2.95 23.83
C GLU A 5 -1.31 -1.86 23.95
N ILE A 6 -0.88 -1.58 25.18
CA ILE A 6 0.12 -0.57 25.53
C ILE A 6 1.45 -1.28 25.74
N HIS A 7 2.48 -0.88 25.01
CA HIS A 7 3.85 -1.37 25.15
C HIS A 7 4.69 -0.31 25.84
N THR A 8 5.47 -0.69 26.84
CA THR A 8 6.30 0.23 27.62
C THR A 8 7.74 0.32 27.08
N GLN A 9 8.53 1.31 27.52
CA GLN A 9 9.96 1.39 27.18
C GLN A 9 10.74 0.22 27.79
N SER A 10 10.32 -0.24 28.98
CA SER A 10 10.82 -1.45 29.65
C SER A 10 10.44 -2.78 28.95
N GLY A 11 9.58 -2.74 27.92
CA GLY A 11 9.17 -3.93 27.16
C GLY A 11 7.98 -4.71 27.74
N LEU A 12 7.37 -4.23 28.83
CA LEU A 12 6.11 -4.74 29.35
C LEU A 12 4.98 -4.46 28.36
N LYS A 13 3.95 -5.31 28.38
CA LYS A 13 2.75 -5.19 27.55
C LYS A 13 1.51 -5.30 28.42
N HIS A 14 0.61 -4.34 28.27
CA HIS A 14 -0.65 -4.28 29.00
C HIS A 14 -1.81 -4.23 28.01
N LYS A 15 -2.87 -4.99 28.25
CA LYS A 15 -4.12 -4.88 27.49
C LYS A 15 -5.15 -4.19 28.35
N VAL A 16 -5.73 -3.12 27.82
CA VAL A 16 -6.69 -2.27 28.51
C VAL A 16 -7.98 -2.25 27.70
N GLN A 17 -9.12 -2.28 28.39
CA GLN A 17 -10.41 -2.02 27.79
C GLN A 17 -10.84 -0.59 28.12
N THR A 18 -11.30 0.15 27.11
CA THR A 18 -11.85 1.49 27.28
C THR A 18 -13.20 1.60 26.59
N GLU A 19 -14.09 2.45 27.08
CA GLU A 19 -15.37 2.72 26.41
C GLU A 19 -15.16 3.46 25.10
N THR A 20 -14.30 4.48 25.13
CA THR A 20 -13.89 5.33 24.01
C THR A 20 -12.36 5.33 23.88
N TYR A 21 -11.87 5.28 22.64
CA TYR A 21 -10.45 5.47 22.32
C TYR A 21 -10.37 6.50 21.19
N ASN A 22 -9.43 7.43 21.31
CA ASN A 22 -9.10 8.39 20.28
C ASN A 22 -7.59 8.61 20.37
N ALA A 23 -6.87 8.24 19.32
CA ALA A 23 -5.40 8.28 19.32
C ALA A 23 -4.86 9.71 19.49
N GLN A 24 -5.51 10.71 18.88
CA GLN A 24 -5.09 12.11 18.99
C GLN A 24 -5.25 12.64 20.41
N VAL A 25 -6.44 12.50 21.02
CA VAL A 25 -6.71 12.99 22.38
C VAL A 25 -5.76 12.36 23.41
N LEU A 26 -5.47 11.06 23.26
CA LEU A 26 -4.51 10.39 24.15
C LEU A 26 -3.07 10.83 23.87
N ASN A 27 -2.69 11.04 22.60
CA ASN A 27 -1.38 11.55 22.23
C ASN A 27 -1.15 12.99 22.73
N ASP A 28 -2.18 13.84 22.76
CA ASP A 28 -2.11 15.19 23.32
C ASP A 28 -1.83 15.15 24.83
N GLN A 29 -2.46 14.21 25.56
CA GLN A 29 -2.15 13.95 26.97
C GLN A 29 -0.72 13.45 27.17
N LEU A 30 -0.24 12.51 26.33
CA LEU A 30 1.12 11.97 26.41
C LEU A 30 2.20 13.02 26.10
N ASN A 31 1.89 13.99 25.23
CA ASN A 31 2.78 15.10 24.91
C ASN A 31 2.66 16.30 25.86
N SER A 32 1.62 16.38 26.70
CA SER A 32 1.47 17.46 27.68
C SER A 32 2.59 17.46 28.71
N ASN A 33 3.29 18.60 28.81
CA ASN A 33 4.37 18.77 29.79
C ASN A 33 3.87 19.03 31.22
N ASP A 34 2.58 19.35 31.39
CA ASP A 34 1.93 19.50 32.69
C ASP A 34 1.58 18.16 33.34
N LEU A 35 1.65 17.05 32.57
CA LEU A 35 1.37 15.71 33.03
C LEU A 35 2.68 14.93 33.30
N ILE A 36 2.65 14.09 34.33
CA ILE A 36 3.69 13.08 34.61
C ILE A 36 3.19 11.70 34.23
N THR A 37 1.92 11.42 34.52
CA THR A 37 1.21 10.17 34.22
C THR A 37 -0.06 10.44 33.42
N VAL A 38 -0.53 9.41 32.72
CA VAL A 38 -1.81 9.40 32.01
C VAL A 38 -2.61 8.18 32.48
N LEU A 39 -3.92 8.36 32.67
CA LEU A 39 -4.87 7.28 32.93
C LEU A 39 -5.47 6.82 31.60
N ILE A 40 -5.36 5.53 31.33
CA ILE A 40 -5.88 4.89 30.12
C ILE A 40 -6.76 3.73 30.58
N GLY A 41 -8.08 3.86 30.45
CA GLY A 41 -9.03 2.92 31.07
C GLY A 41 -8.86 2.87 32.59
N ASP A 42 -8.41 1.73 33.11
CA ASP A 42 -8.05 1.48 34.51
C ASP A 42 -6.53 1.51 34.78
N PHE A 43 -5.71 1.74 33.75
CA PHE A 43 -4.26 1.66 33.82
C PHE A 43 -3.60 3.05 33.89
N ILE A 44 -2.80 3.28 34.94
CA ILE A 44 -2.01 4.52 35.11
C ILE A 44 -0.56 4.24 34.71
N ILE A 45 -0.02 5.05 33.80
CA ILE A 45 1.36 4.93 33.29
C ILE A 45 2.06 6.30 33.23
N GLN A 46 3.37 6.34 33.42
CA GLN A 46 4.17 7.54 33.16
C GLN A 46 4.18 7.86 31.65
N ARG A 47 3.94 9.11 31.25
CA ARG A 47 3.86 9.48 29.82
C ARG A 47 5.14 9.13 29.04
N ILE A 48 6.29 9.25 29.70
CA ILE A 48 7.62 8.94 29.14
C ILE A 48 7.88 7.43 28.94
N ASP A 49 7.18 6.56 29.67
CA ASP A 49 7.34 5.10 29.56
C ASP A 49 6.42 4.49 28.50
N VAL A 50 5.50 5.26 27.90
CA VAL A 50 4.75 4.80 26.73
C VAL A 50 5.68 4.68 25.54
N LYS A 51 5.80 3.45 25.01
CA LYS A 51 6.55 3.16 23.80
C LYS A 51 5.64 3.07 22.59
N ARG A 52 4.52 2.35 22.70
CA ARG A 52 3.47 2.25 21.66
C ARG A 52 2.11 2.01 22.28
N ILE A 53 1.06 2.43 21.58
CA ILE A 53 -0.32 2.03 21.86
C ILE A 53 -0.92 1.49 20.56
N LEU A 54 -1.36 0.24 20.61
CA LEU A 54 -1.84 -0.54 19.48
C LEU A 54 -3.32 -0.88 19.69
N PRO A 55 -4.25 -0.33 18.91
CA PRO A 55 -5.64 -0.79 18.94
C PRO A 55 -5.72 -2.24 18.44
N VAL A 56 -6.28 -3.13 19.27
CA VAL A 56 -6.33 -4.59 19.00
C VAL A 56 -7.53 -4.94 18.13
N ASN A 57 -8.67 -4.30 18.42
CA ASN A 57 -9.91 -4.45 17.67
C ASN A 57 -10.22 -3.09 17.02
N LEU A 58 -9.47 -2.72 15.99
CA LEU A 58 -9.91 -1.63 15.13
C LEU A 58 -11.20 -2.05 14.41
N PRO A 59 -12.22 -1.17 14.31
CA PRO A 59 -13.12 -1.29 13.17
C PRO A 59 -12.26 -1.21 11.92
N VAL A 60 -12.54 -2.03 10.90
CA VAL A 60 -11.82 -1.92 9.63
C VAL A 60 -12.20 -0.58 9.01
N THR A 61 -11.39 0.43 9.26
CA THR A 61 -11.51 1.73 8.62
C THR A 61 -11.19 1.54 7.15
N GLU A 62 -12.08 2.00 6.28
CA GLU A 62 -11.83 2.10 4.84
C GLU A 62 -10.81 3.22 4.59
N GLY A 63 -9.58 2.94 4.97
CA GLY A 63 -8.42 3.79 4.68
C GLY A 63 -7.86 3.44 3.31
N THR A 64 -7.66 4.46 2.49
CA THR A 64 -7.11 4.31 1.14
C THR A 64 -5.57 4.27 1.14
N THR A 65 -4.93 4.79 2.19
CA THR A 65 -3.47 4.83 2.28
C THR A 65 -2.96 3.74 3.21
N LYS A 66 -2.19 2.81 2.63
CA LYS A 66 -1.47 1.76 3.33
C LYS A 66 -0.05 2.22 3.65
N LEU A 67 0.35 2.14 4.90
CA LEU A 67 1.66 2.57 5.40
C LEU A 67 2.41 1.38 6.00
N GLU A 68 3.70 1.28 5.72
CA GLU A 68 4.62 0.41 6.43
C GLU A 68 5.46 1.25 7.41
N VAL A 69 5.26 1.02 8.71
CA VAL A 69 5.97 1.71 9.79
C VAL A 69 7.09 0.81 10.33
N HIS A 70 8.32 1.24 10.12
CA HIS A 70 9.52 0.60 10.65
C HIS A 70 9.91 1.25 11.97
N THR A 71 10.32 0.42 12.93
CA THR A 71 10.63 0.87 14.28
C THR A 71 11.93 0.26 14.80
N ASN A 72 12.50 0.79 15.89
CA ASN A 72 13.73 0.27 16.48
C ASN A 72 13.57 -1.13 17.10
N SER A 73 12.34 -1.56 17.35
CA SER A 73 12.06 -2.79 18.13
C SER A 73 11.58 -4.00 17.31
N GLY A 74 11.83 -4.04 15.99
CA GLY A 74 11.70 -5.26 15.19
C GLY A 74 10.86 -5.13 13.92
N LYS A 75 9.95 -6.10 13.69
CA LYS A 75 9.21 -6.27 12.43
C LYS A 75 8.41 -5.00 12.07
N PRO A 76 8.36 -4.61 10.78
CA PRO A 76 7.51 -3.52 10.32
C PRO A 76 6.02 -3.79 10.60
N MET A 77 5.27 -2.71 10.79
CA MET A 77 3.83 -2.75 11.04
C MET A 77 3.09 -2.11 9.86
N VAL A 78 2.08 -2.78 9.34
CA VAL A 78 1.21 -2.23 8.30
C VAL A 78 0.03 -1.53 8.97
N ILE A 79 -0.15 -0.25 8.65
CA ILE A 79 -1.25 0.60 9.11
C ILE A 79 -2.05 1.04 7.89
N VAL A 80 -3.36 1.11 8.01
CA VAL A 80 -4.25 1.65 6.98
C VAL A 80 -4.92 2.88 7.56
N THR A 81 -4.87 4.01 6.85
CA THR A 81 -5.40 5.30 7.32
C THR A 81 -5.75 6.22 6.15
N ASN A 82 -6.56 7.25 6.39
CA ASN A 82 -6.79 8.37 5.47
C ASN A 82 -6.04 9.64 5.89
N ASP A 83 -5.53 9.71 7.12
CA ASP A 83 -5.06 10.94 7.75
C ASP A 83 -3.52 11.07 7.71
N TYR A 84 -2.89 10.52 6.67
CA TYR A 84 -1.44 10.53 6.52
C TYR A 84 -0.92 11.82 5.89
N ASP A 85 -0.49 12.76 6.72
CA ASP A 85 0.32 13.90 6.30
C ASP A 85 1.82 13.65 6.61
N PRO A 86 2.67 13.42 5.58
CA PRO A 86 4.09 13.18 5.77
C PRO A 86 4.87 14.43 6.22
N ILE A 87 4.39 15.64 5.92
CA ILE A 87 5.04 16.89 6.33
C ILE A 87 4.80 17.10 7.81
N TYR A 88 3.54 17.07 8.25
CA TYR A 88 3.17 17.18 9.66
C TYR A 88 3.82 16.09 10.51
N LEU A 89 3.79 14.83 10.07
CA LEU A 89 4.43 13.73 10.80
C LEU A 89 5.96 13.95 10.92
N ASN A 90 6.62 14.41 9.86
CA ASN A 90 8.05 14.72 9.91
C ASN A 90 8.35 15.88 10.89
N GLU A 91 7.51 16.92 10.95
CA GLU A 91 7.65 17.99 11.93
C GLU A 91 7.53 17.46 13.37
N GLN A 92 6.51 16.62 13.65
CA GLN A 92 6.34 16.00 14.97
C GLN A 92 7.50 15.06 15.34
N LEU A 93 8.06 14.33 14.37
CA LEU A 93 9.22 13.45 14.59
C LEU A 93 10.51 14.22 14.92
N ASN A 94 10.68 15.43 14.36
CA ASN A 94 11.82 16.29 14.62
C ASN A 94 11.63 17.22 15.84
N ASN A 95 10.40 17.38 16.35
CA ASN A 95 10.11 18.22 17.51
C ASN A 95 10.61 17.57 18.82
N ASN A 96 11.56 18.23 19.50
CA ASN A 96 12.12 17.71 20.75
C ASN A 96 11.18 17.82 21.97
N ASN A 97 10.09 18.59 21.87
CA ASN A 97 9.05 18.63 22.89
C ASN A 97 8.03 17.49 22.76
N THR A 98 8.06 16.77 21.63
CA THR A 98 7.16 15.64 21.35
C THR A 98 7.77 14.33 21.86
N ILE A 99 7.01 13.58 22.67
CA ILE A 99 7.34 12.24 23.15
C ILE A 99 6.74 11.18 22.22
N THR A 100 5.49 11.36 21.79
CA THR A 100 4.75 10.41 20.96
C THR A 100 4.14 11.06 19.73
N VAL A 101 3.95 10.28 18.67
CA VAL A 101 3.28 10.68 17.42
C VAL A 101 2.14 9.71 17.10
N VAL A 102 1.15 10.21 16.38
CA VAL A 102 -0.01 9.44 15.88
C VAL A 102 0.22 9.03 14.43
N ILE A 103 -0.12 7.79 14.08
CA ILE A 103 -0.18 7.31 12.69
C ILE A 103 -1.47 6.47 12.54
N GLY A 104 -2.51 7.05 11.96
CA GLY A 104 -3.87 6.49 12.04
C GLY A 104 -4.30 6.37 13.51
N ASP A 105 -4.86 5.23 13.90
CA ASP A 105 -5.26 4.99 15.30
C ASP A 105 -4.11 4.50 16.22
N TYR A 106 -2.87 4.47 15.73
CA TYR A 106 -1.71 3.96 16.47
C TYR A 106 -0.89 5.13 17.05
N ILE A 107 -0.39 4.96 18.28
CA ILE A 107 0.52 5.91 18.91
C ILE A 107 1.91 5.26 19.01
N PHE A 108 2.95 6.00 18.61
CA PHE A 108 4.34 5.56 18.68
C PHE A 108 5.21 6.57 19.43
N SER A 109 6.14 6.09 20.25
CA SER A 109 7.24 6.90 20.77
C SER A 109 8.06 7.45 19.61
N ARG A 110 8.26 8.77 19.60
CA ARG A 110 8.99 9.53 18.58
C ARG A 110 10.34 8.90 18.24
N ILE A 111 11.08 8.50 19.27
CA ILE A 111 12.42 7.91 19.16
C ILE A 111 12.44 6.42 18.76
N ASP A 112 11.28 5.75 18.72
CA ASP A 112 11.17 4.35 18.27
C ASP A 112 10.75 4.26 16.79
N VAL A 113 10.21 5.32 16.19
CA VAL A 113 9.94 5.40 14.75
C VAL A 113 11.25 5.58 13.97
N LYS A 114 11.49 4.72 12.97
CA LYS A 114 12.66 4.81 12.08
C LYS A 114 12.33 5.34 10.70
N GLN A 115 11.20 4.89 10.16
CA GLN A 115 10.80 5.12 8.78
C GLN A 115 9.29 4.86 8.66
N VAL A 116 8.61 5.65 7.85
CA VAL A 116 7.22 5.43 7.45
C VAL A 116 7.18 5.47 5.93
N VAL A 117 6.66 4.41 5.32
CA VAL A 117 6.67 4.23 3.86
C VAL A 117 5.23 4.04 3.37
N PRO A 118 4.70 4.94 2.51
CA PRO A 118 3.48 4.66 1.77
C PRO A 118 3.68 3.46 0.86
N VAL A 119 2.93 2.39 1.11
CA VAL A 119 2.88 1.21 0.26
C VAL A 119 2.03 1.57 -0.95
N LYS A 120 2.68 1.77 -2.10
CA LYS A 120 1.96 1.85 -3.37
C LYS A 120 1.30 0.50 -3.61
N GLU A 121 -0.01 0.47 -3.71
CA GLU A 121 -0.67 -0.68 -4.32
C GLU A 121 -0.31 -0.64 -5.81
N GLU A 122 0.33 -1.71 -6.29
CA GLU A 122 0.44 -1.93 -7.72
C GLU A 122 -0.98 -2.13 -8.24
N SER A 123 -1.49 -1.13 -8.97
CA SER A 123 -2.71 -1.29 -9.75
C SER A 123 -2.55 -2.55 -10.60
N LYS A 124 -3.32 -3.59 -10.27
CA LYS A 124 -3.47 -4.73 -11.16
C LYS A 124 -4.03 -4.18 -12.46
N GLU A 125 -3.18 -4.07 -13.47
CA GLU A 125 -3.59 -3.78 -14.83
C GLU A 125 -4.71 -4.79 -15.16
N PRO A 126 -5.88 -4.33 -15.64
CA PRO A 126 -6.97 -5.26 -15.94
C PRO A 126 -6.45 -6.27 -16.96
N GLU A 127 -6.47 -7.55 -16.59
CA GLU A 127 -5.98 -8.65 -17.43
C GLU A 127 -6.59 -8.49 -18.82
N GLN A 128 -5.75 -8.14 -19.81
CA GLN A 128 -6.24 -8.00 -21.17
C GLN A 128 -6.84 -9.35 -21.59
N PRO A 129 -8.07 -9.39 -22.14
CA PRO A 129 -8.64 -10.64 -22.60
C PRO A 129 -7.67 -11.27 -23.62
N PRO A 130 -7.47 -12.60 -23.57
CA PRO A 130 -6.41 -13.24 -24.35
C PRO A 130 -6.61 -12.93 -25.84
N VAL A 131 -5.59 -12.32 -26.43
CA VAL A 131 -5.55 -12.08 -27.88
C VAL A 131 -5.44 -13.44 -28.57
N THR A 132 -6.55 -13.92 -29.14
CA THR A 132 -6.54 -15.08 -30.02
C THR A 132 -5.74 -14.75 -31.27
N GLU A 133 -4.55 -15.35 -31.37
CA GLU A 133 -3.74 -15.33 -32.59
C GLU A 133 -4.52 -16.01 -33.73
N PRO A 134 -4.73 -15.36 -34.89
CA PRO A 134 -5.42 -15.99 -36.01
C PRO A 134 -4.52 -17.07 -36.64
N GLU A 135 -5.05 -18.28 -36.77
CA GLU A 135 -4.30 -19.45 -37.28
C GLU A 135 -3.68 -19.17 -38.66
N GLN A 136 -2.37 -19.35 -38.76
CA GLN A 136 -1.62 -19.20 -40.00
C GLN A 136 -1.89 -20.41 -40.92
N PRO A 137 -2.40 -20.23 -42.15
CA PRO A 137 -2.66 -21.35 -43.05
C PRO A 137 -1.35 -21.89 -43.64
N THR A 138 -0.90 -23.04 -43.14
CA THR A 138 0.22 -23.79 -43.72
C THR A 138 -0.21 -24.49 -45.01
N ASN A 139 0.34 -24.08 -46.16
CA ASN A 139 0.38 -24.88 -47.37
C ASN A 139 1.69 -24.63 -48.13
N PRO A 140 2.59 -25.62 -48.26
CA PRO A 140 3.72 -25.54 -49.18
C PRO A 140 3.25 -25.83 -50.61
N VAL A 141 3.57 -24.95 -51.56
CA VAL A 141 3.35 -25.20 -52.99
C VAL A 141 4.69 -25.56 -53.63
N GLU A 142 4.79 -26.79 -54.15
CA GLU A 142 5.95 -27.25 -54.93
C GLU A 142 6.05 -26.51 -56.29
N PRO A 143 7.26 -26.31 -56.83
CA PRO A 143 7.43 -25.68 -58.13
C PRO A 143 7.20 -26.68 -59.28
N PRO A 144 6.38 -26.36 -60.31
CA PRO A 144 6.29 -27.18 -61.51
C PRO A 144 7.49 -26.94 -62.45
N THR A 145 8.09 -28.04 -62.90
CA THR A 145 9.17 -28.09 -63.89
C THR A 145 8.70 -27.67 -65.29
N THR A 146 9.58 -27.02 -66.07
CA THR A 146 9.39 -26.64 -67.48
C THR A 146 9.45 -27.80 -68.47
N GLU A 147 8.51 -27.85 -69.41
CA GLU A 147 8.72 -28.32 -70.79
C GLU A 147 7.89 -27.47 -71.79
N PRO A 148 8.41 -27.14 -72.99
CA PRO A 148 7.68 -26.41 -74.03
C PRO A 148 7.08 -27.35 -75.10
N SER A 149 5.95 -26.97 -75.71
CA SER A 149 5.45 -27.63 -76.92
C SER A 149 4.71 -26.65 -77.84
N GLU A 150 4.94 -26.79 -79.15
CA GLU A 150 4.44 -25.95 -80.24
C GLU A 150 3.05 -26.42 -80.73
N GLY A 151 2.22 -25.54 -81.33
CA GLY A 151 0.97 -26.02 -81.97
C GLY A 151 -0.13 -25.00 -82.32
N THR A 152 0.13 -24.15 -83.31
CA THR A 152 -0.75 -23.70 -84.44
C THR A 152 -2.30 -23.72 -84.37
N GLY A 153 -2.93 -22.62 -84.83
CA GLY A 153 -4.33 -22.53 -85.32
C GLY A 153 -5.05 -21.24 -84.85
N GLU A 154 -5.16 -20.17 -85.66
CA GLU A 154 -6.31 -19.84 -86.57
C GLU A 154 -7.61 -19.46 -85.81
N GLU A 155 -8.40 -18.41 -86.11
CA GLU A 155 -8.40 -17.30 -87.10
C GLU A 155 -9.51 -16.31 -86.63
N THR A 156 -9.45 -14.97 -86.66
CA THR A 156 -9.82 -14.06 -87.78
C THR A 156 -9.90 -12.57 -87.32
N GLU A 157 -9.85 -11.66 -88.30
CA GLU A 157 -9.92 -10.17 -88.33
C GLU A 157 -11.27 -9.52 -87.91
N PRO A 158 -11.55 -8.19 -88.08
CA PRO A 158 -10.78 -7.02 -88.62
C PRO A 158 -10.66 -5.83 -87.60
N THR A 159 -10.17 -4.60 -87.89
CA THR A 159 -10.41 -3.69 -89.04
C THR A 159 -9.38 -2.52 -89.12
N GLU A 160 -9.33 -1.86 -90.28
CA GLU A 160 -8.84 -0.50 -90.62
C GLU A 160 -8.62 0.51 -89.46
N GLN A 161 -7.78 1.55 -89.53
CA GLN A 161 -7.18 2.32 -90.64
C GLN A 161 -5.89 3.01 -90.07
N LYS A 162 -5.02 3.73 -90.78
CA LYS A 162 -5.04 4.32 -92.12
C LYS A 162 -3.62 4.56 -92.65
#